data_AF-A0A7K3DN04-F1
#
_entry.id   AF-A0A7K3DN04-F1
#
_cell.length_a   1.000
_cell.length_b   1.000
_cell.length_c   1.000
_cell.angle_alpha   90.00
_cell.angle_beta   90.00
_cell.angle_gamma   90.00
#
_symmetry.space_group_name_H-M   'P 1'
#
loop_
_entity.id
_entity.type
_entity.pdbx_description
1 polymer ?
#
loop_
_entity_poly.entity_id
_entity_poly.type
_entity_poly.pdbx_seq_one_letter_code
_entity_poly.pdbx_strand_id
1 'polypeptide(L)'
;MRTVAHRDGRRRVLLSTVSSDSHTWNLVFLRLLLEEAGHEVVGLGPCVPDRLLIDSVRRVRPDLLVISTVNGHGQLDGARVIRALRADPEVGDTPAVIGGKLGVDGDAGAPVARALVEAGFDAVFTDGADTGRLAAILDALPQRAPEGRAV
;
A
#
# COMPACT_ATOMS: atom_id res chain seq x y z
N MET A 1 19.47 -20.52 -16.41
CA MET A 1 19.69 -19.17 -15.86
C MET A 1 18.72 -18.22 -16.58
N ARG A 2 17.55 -17.96 -16.00
CA ARG A 2 16.55 -17.08 -16.64
C ARG A 2 16.95 -15.64 -16.36
N THR A 3 17.30 -14.91 -17.40
CA THR A 3 17.51 -13.46 -17.37
C THR A 3 16.21 -12.82 -16.89
N VAL A 4 16.21 -12.24 -15.69
CA VAL A 4 15.11 -11.39 -15.23
C VAL A 4 15.19 -10.13 -16.09
N ALA A 5 14.23 -9.98 -17.01
CA ALA A 5 14.11 -8.75 -17.78
C ALA A 5 13.95 -7.59 -16.81
N HIS A 6 14.83 -6.59 -16.90
CA HIS A 6 14.65 -5.32 -16.19
C HIS A 6 13.32 -4.72 -16.67
N ARG A 7 12.30 -4.76 -15.82
CA ARG A 7 11.05 -4.03 -16.07
C ARG A 7 11.36 -2.54 -15.95
N ASP A 8 11.02 -1.79 -16.99
CA ASP A 8 11.13 -0.33 -17.00
C ASP A 8 10.30 0.28 -15.86
N GLY A 9 10.97 1.05 -14.99
CA GLY A 9 10.37 1.91 -13.98
C GLY A 9 10.37 1.36 -12.55
N ARG A 10 11.52 1.44 -11.84
CA ARG A 10 11.58 1.27 -10.38
C ARG A 10 10.55 2.18 -9.70
N ARG A 11 9.59 1.60 -8.98
CA ARG A 11 8.56 2.32 -8.22
C ARG A 11 9.01 2.60 -6.80
N ARG A 12 8.59 3.72 -6.23
CA ARG A 12 8.72 4.03 -4.81
C ARG A 12 7.43 3.67 -4.08
N VAL A 13 7.50 2.70 -3.19
CA VAL A 13 6.37 2.21 -2.40
C VAL A 13 6.52 2.67 -0.96
N LEU A 14 5.48 3.29 -0.41
CA LEU A 14 5.36 3.55 1.02
C LEU A 14 4.58 2.41 1.67
N LEU A 15 5.21 1.67 2.57
CA LEU A 15 4.66 0.49 3.22
C LEU A 15 4.40 0.76 4.70
N SER A 16 3.18 0.49 5.16
CA SER A 16 2.79 0.72 6.55
C SER A 16 1.68 -0.23 6.98
N THR A 17 1.41 -0.29 8.28
CA THR A 17 0.15 -0.82 8.81
C THR A 17 -0.80 0.30 9.21
N VAL A 18 -2.00 -0.07 9.65
CA VAL A 18 -2.88 0.86 10.37
C VAL A 18 -2.43 1.07 11.82
N SER A 19 -2.92 2.14 12.44
CA SER A 19 -2.54 2.58 13.80
C SER A 19 -2.76 1.52 14.89
N SER A 20 -3.74 0.64 14.73
CA SER A 20 -4.04 -0.41 15.72
C SER A 20 -3.30 -1.74 15.49
N ASP A 21 -2.49 -1.84 14.44
CA ASP A 21 -1.89 -3.10 14.01
C ASP A 21 -0.39 -3.16 14.30
N SER A 22 -0.02 -4.03 15.25
CA SER A 22 1.35 -4.25 15.70
C SER A 22 2.10 -5.34 14.95
N HIS A 23 1.49 -5.99 13.95
CA HIS A 23 2.14 -7.07 13.22
C HIS A 23 3.25 -6.53 12.31
N THR A 24 4.38 -7.23 12.32
CA THR A 24 5.60 -6.80 11.60
C THR A 24 6.03 -7.77 10.51
N TRP A 25 5.70 -9.06 10.63
CA TRP A 25 6.12 -10.08 9.66
C TRP A 25 5.55 -9.84 8.26
N ASN A 26 4.31 -9.37 8.18
CA ASN A 26 3.68 -8.91 6.94
C ASN A 26 4.47 -7.78 6.26
N LEU A 27 4.96 -6.81 7.04
CA LEU A 27 5.79 -5.71 6.51
C LEU A 27 7.14 -6.21 6.00
N VAL A 28 7.79 -7.11 6.74
CA VAL A 28 9.08 -7.71 6.32
C VAL A 28 8.89 -8.51 5.03
N PHE A 29 7.87 -9.35 4.97
CA PHE A 29 7.55 -10.15 3.79
C PHE A 29 7.28 -9.26 2.56
N LEU A 30 6.40 -8.27 2.68
CA LEU A 30 6.06 -7.38 1.57
C LEU A 30 7.26 -6.53 1.12
N ARG A 31 8.11 -6.09 2.06
CA ARG A 31 9.37 -5.42 1.72
C ARG A 31 10.23 -6.32 0.83
N LEU A 32 10.52 -7.55 1.27
CA LEU A 32 11.37 -8.47 0.52
C LEU A 32 10.80 -8.75 -0.87
N LEU A 33 9.49 -9.00 -0.96
CA LEU A 33 8.79 -9.25 -2.23
C LEU A 33 8.91 -8.07 -3.20
N LEU A 34 8.68 -6.85 -2.72
CA LEU A 34 8.70 -5.63 -3.55
C LEU A 34 10.13 -5.24 -3.93
N GLU A 35 11.09 -5.39 -3.03
CA GLU A 35 12.51 -5.13 -3.30
C GLU A 35 13.09 -6.17 -4.28
N GLU A 36 12.71 -7.45 -4.17
CA GLU A 36 13.07 -8.50 -5.13
C GLU A 36 12.48 -8.23 -6.53
N ALA A 37 11.29 -7.63 -6.59
CA ALA A 37 10.68 -7.14 -7.83
C ALA A 37 11.34 -5.86 -8.40
N GLY A 38 12.35 -5.30 -7.72
CA GLY A 38 13.12 -4.15 -8.17
C GLY A 38 12.53 -2.79 -7.82
N HIS A 39 11.65 -2.72 -6.81
CA HIS A 39 11.07 -1.46 -6.31
C HIS A 39 11.81 -0.92 -5.08
N GLU A 40 11.70 0.39 -4.84
CA GLU A 40 12.18 1.05 -3.63
C GLU A 40 11.09 1.03 -2.56
N VAL A 41 11.36 0.45 -1.39
CA VAL A 41 10.38 0.36 -0.31
C VAL A 41 10.78 1.25 0.87
N VAL A 42 9.97 2.27 1.14
CA VAL A 42 10.04 3.08 2.35
C VAL A 42 9.03 2.50 3.35
N GLY A 43 9.52 1.92 4.45
CA GLY A 43 8.66 1.30 5.45
C GLY A 43 8.52 2.20 6.68
N LEU A 44 7.29 2.46 7.13
CA LEU A 44 7.02 3.26 8.32
C LEU A 44 6.98 2.44 9.62
N GLY A 45 6.95 1.11 9.50
CA GLY A 45 6.77 0.20 10.63
C GLY A 45 5.28 -0.02 10.99
N PRO A 46 5.03 -0.71 12.12
CA PRO A 46 3.68 -0.99 12.60
C PRO A 46 3.09 0.18 13.41
N CYS A 47 1.81 0.10 13.75
CA CYS A 47 1.08 1.05 14.60
C CYS A 47 1.21 2.53 14.21
N VAL A 48 1.27 2.83 12.90
CA VAL A 48 1.54 4.18 12.42
C VAL A 48 0.29 5.07 12.58
N PRO A 49 0.38 6.22 13.28
CA PRO A 49 -0.74 7.15 13.36
C PRO A 49 -1.08 7.77 12.00
N ASP A 50 -2.37 7.97 11.72
CA ASP A 50 -2.88 8.48 10.44
C ASP A 50 -2.17 9.77 10.00
N ARG A 51 -1.96 10.73 10.92
CA ARG A 51 -1.24 11.98 10.64
C ARG A 51 0.20 11.72 10.16
N LEU A 52 0.92 10.83 10.84
CA LEU A 52 2.30 10.48 10.47
C LEU A 52 2.33 9.80 9.10
N LEU A 53 1.34 8.97 8.80
CA LEU A 53 1.21 8.31 7.50
C LEU A 53 1.00 9.34 6.38
N ILE A 54 0.03 10.25 6.51
CA ILE A 54 -0.26 11.30 5.52
C ILE A 54 0.96 12.22 5.33
N ASP A 55 1.58 12.67 6.42
CA ASP A 55 2.79 13.49 6.38
C ASP A 55 3.95 12.77 5.66
N SER A 56 4.02 11.45 5.80
CA SER A 56 5.03 10.64 5.11
C SER A 56 4.71 10.47 3.63
N VAL A 57 3.45 10.34 3.24
CA VAL A 57 3.06 10.39 1.82
C VAL A 57 3.51 11.71 1.18
N ARG A 58 3.27 12.84 1.86
CA ARG A 58 3.69 14.18 1.39
C ARG A 58 5.21 14.29 1.20
N ARG A 59 6.00 13.75 2.14
CA ARG A 59 7.47 13.79 2.10
C ARG A 59 8.06 12.81 1.08
N VAL A 60 7.59 11.58 1.08
CA VAL A 60 8.15 10.47 0.28
C VAL A 60 7.71 10.57 -1.17
N ARG A 61 6.51 11.13 -1.43
CA ARG A 61 5.84 11.18 -2.73
C ARG A 61 5.88 9.78 -3.40
N PRO A 62 5.32 8.75 -2.76
CA PRO A 62 5.37 7.40 -3.28
C PRO A 62 4.52 7.28 -4.56
N ASP A 63 4.90 6.36 -5.43
CA ASP A 63 4.05 5.94 -6.55
C ASP A 63 2.89 5.06 -6.07
N LEU A 64 3.05 4.39 -4.93
CA LEU A 64 2.02 3.55 -4.30
C LEU A 64 2.13 3.57 -2.77
N LEU A 65 1.01 3.78 -2.08
CA LEU A 65 0.82 3.49 -0.66
C LEU A 65 0.29 2.06 -0.51
N VAL A 66 0.97 1.23 0.27
CA VAL A 66 0.54 -0.13 0.63
C VAL A 66 0.27 -0.18 2.12
N ILE A 67 -1.00 -0.42 2.48
CA ILE A 67 -1.43 -0.68 3.86
C ILE A 67 -1.55 -2.18 4.06
N SER A 68 -0.72 -2.76 4.93
CA SER A 68 -0.84 -4.16 5.33
C SER A 68 -1.44 -4.26 6.72
N THR A 69 -2.51 -5.03 6.87
CA THR A 69 -3.13 -5.23 8.17
C THR A 69 -3.70 -6.63 8.31
N VAL A 70 -3.48 -7.24 9.47
CA VAL A 70 -3.93 -8.59 9.81
C VAL A 70 -4.62 -8.68 11.18
N ASN A 71 -4.76 -7.55 11.88
CA ASN A 71 -5.44 -7.50 13.19
C ASN A 71 -6.97 -7.54 13.12
N GLY A 72 -7.56 -7.53 11.91
CA GLY A 72 -9.01 -7.55 11.71
C GLY A 72 -9.70 -6.19 11.77
N HIS A 73 -8.96 -5.08 11.98
CA HIS A 73 -9.51 -3.72 11.98
C HIS A 73 -9.38 -3.00 10.64
N GLY A 74 -8.98 -3.70 9.59
CA GLY A 74 -8.73 -3.13 8.26
C GLY A 74 -9.93 -2.36 7.69
N GLN A 75 -11.16 -2.81 7.93
CA GLN A 75 -12.35 -2.06 7.52
C GLN A 75 -12.45 -0.69 8.20
N LEU A 76 -12.32 -0.64 9.52
CA LEU A 76 -12.53 0.59 10.31
C LEU A 76 -11.35 1.55 10.16
N ASP A 77 -10.15 1.07 10.41
CA ASP A 77 -8.94 1.88 10.35
C ASP A 77 -8.54 2.22 8.92
N GLY A 78 -8.66 1.26 8.00
CA GLY A 78 -8.39 1.50 6.58
C GLY A 78 -9.33 2.56 6.01
N ALA A 79 -10.64 2.48 6.28
CA ALA A 79 -11.60 3.48 5.82
C ALA A 79 -11.32 4.88 6.40
N ARG A 80 -10.83 4.97 7.64
CA ARG A 80 -10.42 6.25 8.25
C ARG A 80 -9.20 6.83 7.54
N VAL A 81 -8.15 6.03 7.37
CA VAL A 81 -6.89 6.44 6.73
C VAL A 81 -7.13 6.89 5.29
N ILE A 82 -7.87 6.11 4.49
CA ILE A 82 -8.05 6.43 3.07
C ILE A 82 -8.90 7.67 2.86
N ARG A 83 -9.94 7.89 3.67
CA ARG A 83 -10.72 9.14 3.61
C ARG A 83 -9.88 10.34 3.99
N ALA A 84 -9.00 10.22 4.99
CA ALA A 84 -8.06 11.29 5.34
C ALA A 84 -7.09 11.59 4.20
N LEU A 85 -6.61 10.56 3.50
CA LEU A 85 -5.76 10.72 2.31
C LEU A 85 -6.51 11.44 1.19
N ARG A 86 -7.70 10.97 0.80
CA ARG A 86 -8.51 11.55 -0.28
C ARG A 86 -8.99 12.98 0.01
N ALA A 87 -9.14 13.35 1.28
CA ALA A 87 -9.49 14.72 1.67
C ALA A 87 -8.31 15.71 1.58
N ASP A 88 -7.08 15.22 1.40
CA ASP A 88 -5.89 16.04 1.33
C ASP A 88 -5.63 16.52 -0.13
N PRO A 89 -5.62 17.83 -0.40
CA PRO A 89 -5.48 18.34 -1.77
C PRO A 89 -4.09 18.09 -2.39
N GLU A 90 -3.05 17.82 -1.59
CA GLU A 90 -1.70 17.63 -2.11
C GLU A 90 -1.36 16.17 -2.43
N VAL A 91 -2.04 15.23 -1.76
CA VAL A 91 -1.74 13.79 -1.83
C VAL A 91 -2.96 12.92 -2.08
N GLY A 92 -4.15 13.51 -2.23
CA GLY A 92 -5.41 12.81 -2.46
C GLY A 92 -5.43 11.93 -3.70
N ASP A 93 -4.60 12.22 -4.69
CA ASP A 93 -4.46 11.41 -5.92
C ASP A 93 -3.43 10.27 -5.79
N THR A 94 -2.78 10.10 -4.63
CA THR A 94 -1.76 9.06 -4.42
C THR A 94 -2.39 7.67 -4.51
N PRO A 95 -1.94 6.79 -5.42
CA PRO A 95 -2.45 5.42 -5.48
C PRO A 95 -2.28 4.70 -4.15
N ALA A 96 -3.32 4.02 -3.69
CA ALA A 96 -3.38 3.38 -2.39
C ALA A 96 -4.07 2.02 -2.46
N VAL A 97 -3.44 1.01 -1.86
CA VAL A 97 -4.00 -0.33 -1.72
C VAL A 97 -3.92 -0.81 -0.28
N ILE A 98 -4.84 -1.71 0.09
CA ILE A 98 -4.88 -2.31 1.41
C ILE A 98 -5.02 -3.83 1.32
N GLY A 99 -4.35 -4.56 2.20
CA GLY A 99 -4.44 -6.01 2.19
C GLY A 99 -4.12 -6.73 3.50
N GLY A 100 -4.53 -8.00 3.54
CA GLY A 100 -4.33 -8.92 4.66
C GLY A 100 -5.67 -9.39 5.25
N LYS A 101 -5.75 -9.50 6.57
CA LYS A 101 -6.98 -9.88 7.29
C LYS A 101 -7.72 -8.63 7.76
N LEU A 102 -8.69 -8.19 6.95
CA LEU A 102 -9.34 -6.89 7.06
C LEU A 102 -10.53 -6.83 8.05
N GLY A 103 -10.97 -7.99 8.54
CA GLY A 103 -12.12 -8.16 9.43
C GLY A 103 -11.79 -9.13 10.55
N VAL A 104 -12.52 -9.01 11.65
CA VAL A 104 -12.42 -9.93 12.80
C VAL A 104 -13.12 -11.26 12.53
N ASP A 105 -14.19 -11.22 11.75
CA ASP A 105 -14.88 -12.39 11.23
C ASP A 105 -14.04 -12.98 10.09
N GLY A 106 -13.82 -14.29 10.14
CA GLY A 106 -13.02 -15.01 9.14
C GLY A 106 -13.53 -14.76 7.73
N ASP A 107 -12.62 -14.33 6.86
CA ASP A 107 -12.88 -13.77 5.53
C ASP A 107 -13.78 -12.53 5.56
N ALA A 108 -13.14 -11.35 5.68
CA ALA A 108 -13.81 -10.05 5.57
C ALA A 108 -14.63 -9.89 4.26
N GLY A 109 -14.42 -10.78 3.28
CA GLY A 109 -15.35 -11.01 2.19
C GLY A 109 -15.50 -9.85 1.22
N ALA A 110 -16.29 -10.08 0.16
CA ALA A 110 -16.59 -9.09 -0.86
C ALA A 110 -17.20 -7.77 -0.34
N PRO A 111 -18.06 -7.76 0.72
CA PRO A 111 -18.64 -6.52 1.24
C PRO A 111 -17.61 -5.55 1.84
N VAL A 112 -16.68 -6.03 2.65
CA VAL A 112 -15.62 -5.17 3.24
C VAL A 112 -14.71 -4.64 2.16
N ALA A 113 -14.32 -5.49 1.20
CA ALA A 113 -13.51 -5.07 0.07
C ALA A 113 -14.20 -3.97 -0.75
N ARG A 114 -15.50 -4.12 -1.06
CA ARG A 114 -16.28 -3.10 -1.78
C ARG A 114 -16.35 -1.80 -0.98
N ALA A 115 -16.65 -1.86 0.32
CA ALA A 115 -16.74 -0.67 1.16
C ALA A 115 -15.42 0.10 1.26
N LEU A 116 -14.28 -0.60 1.27
CA LEU A 116 -12.95 0.00 1.29
C LEU A 116 -12.57 0.65 -0.05
N VAL A 117 -12.97 0.04 -1.18
CA VAL A 117 -12.83 0.67 -2.50
C VAL A 117 -13.70 1.92 -2.60
N GLU A 118 -14.97 1.84 -2.18
CA GLU A 118 -15.89 2.98 -2.14
C GLU A 118 -15.40 4.10 -1.21
N ALA A 119 -14.68 3.76 -0.14
CA ALA A 119 -14.04 4.74 0.75
C ALA A 119 -12.83 5.44 0.10
N GLY A 120 -12.25 4.85 -0.94
CA GLY A 120 -11.23 5.49 -1.78
C GLY A 120 -9.99 4.64 -2.07
N PHE A 121 -9.90 3.38 -1.67
CA PHE A 121 -8.77 2.53 -2.05
C PHE A 121 -8.86 2.12 -3.51
N ASP A 122 -7.74 2.10 -4.21
CA ASP A 122 -7.68 1.70 -5.62
C ASP A 122 -7.79 0.18 -5.78
N ALA A 123 -7.32 -0.58 -4.77
CA ALA A 123 -7.55 -2.02 -4.69
C ALA A 123 -7.50 -2.52 -3.24
N VAL A 124 -8.20 -3.63 -3.02
CA VAL A 124 -8.26 -4.34 -1.75
C VAL A 124 -7.89 -5.81 -1.95
N PHE A 125 -7.00 -6.32 -1.10
CA PHE A 125 -6.51 -7.69 -1.13
C PHE A 125 -6.97 -8.43 0.14
N THR A 126 -7.90 -9.35 -0.01
CA THR A 126 -8.38 -10.19 1.10
C THR A 126 -7.42 -11.34 1.39
N ASP A 127 -7.69 -12.09 2.46
CA ASP A 127 -6.90 -13.26 2.83
C ASP A 127 -6.81 -14.26 1.66
N GLY A 128 -5.62 -14.83 1.44
CA GLY A 128 -5.33 -15.70 0.30
C GLY A 128 -5.13 -15.01 -1.06
N ALA A 129 -5.05 -13.68 -1.13
CA ALA A 129 -4.80 -12.98 -2.38
C ALA A 129 -3.40 -13.27 -2.97
N ASP A 130 -3.37 -13.54 -4.28
CA ASP A 130 -2.15 -13.78 -5.06
C ASP A 130 -1.28 -12.51 -5.15
N THR A 131 -0.02 -12.63 -4.74
CA THR A 131 0.99 -11.57 -4.82
C THR A 131 1.21 -11.08 -6.25
N GLY A 132 0.90 -11.89 -7.27
CA GLY A 132 0.92 -11.49 -8.67
C GLY A 132 -0.03 -10.32 -9.00
N ARG A 133 -1.13 -10.16 -8.26
CA ARG A 133 -2.07 -9.04 -8.46
C ARG A 133 -1.51 -7.72 -7.94
N LEU A 134 -0.66 -7.73 -6.91
CA LEU A 134 0.05 -6.52 -6.47
C LEU A 134 1.07 -6.07 -7.53
N ALA A 135 1.78 -7.01 -8.14
CA ALA A 135 2.70 -6.72 -9.24
C ALA A 135 1.97 -6.10 -10.45
N ALA A 136 0.79 -6.61 -10.81
CA ALA A 136 -0.02 -6.07 -11.91
C ALA A 136 -0.46 -4.61 -11.66
N ILE A 137 -0.77 -4.24 -10.42
CA ILE A 137 -1.08 -2.84 -10.07
C ILE A 137 0.15 -1.97 -10.29
N LEU A 138 1.31 -2.39 -9.79
CA LEU A 138 2.57 -1.63 -9.93
C LEU A 138 2.98 -1.42 -11.39
N ASP A 139 2.73 -2.41 -12.25
CA ASP A 139 2.97 -2.32 -13.69
C ASP A 139 1.99 -1.33 -14.38
N ALA A 140 0.75 -1.23 -13.90
CA ALA A 140 -0.30 -0.39 -14.47
C ALA A 140 -0.22 1.08 -14.03
N LEU A 141 0.58 1.40 -13.01
CA LEU A 141 0.75 2.79 -12.56
C LEU A 141 1.38 3.65 -13.67
N PRO A 142 0.95 4.92 -13.84
CA PRO A 142 1.60 5.81 -14.79
C PRO A 142 3.08 5.96 -14.44
N GLN A 143 3.96 5.91 -15.43
CA GLN A 143 5.39 6.14 -15.18
C GLN A 143 5.61 7.55 -14.65
N ARG A 144 6.34 7.66 -13.54
CA ARG A 144 6.75 8.96 -13.02
C ARG A 144 7.76 9.56 -14.00
N ALA A 145 7.59 10.83 -14.35
CA ALA A 145 8.63 11.55 -15.07
C ALA A 145 9.94 11.46 -14.27
N PRO A 146 11.09 11.14 -14.90
CA PRO A 146 12.34 11.05 -14.18
C PRO A 146 12.58 12.35 -13.42
N GLU A 147 12.73 12.25 -12.10
CA GLU A 147 13.15 13.42 -11.31
C GLU A 147 14.51 13.84 -11.85
N GLY A 148 14.56 15.02 -12.47
CA GLY A 148 15.78 15.61 -12.97
C GLY A 148 16.81 15.59 -11.84
N ARG A 149 17.88 14.83 -12.04
CA ARG A 149 19.03 14.80 -11.14
C ARG A 149 19.53 16.24 -11.08
N ALA A 150 19.26 16.95 -9.99
CA ALA A 150 19.87 18.25 -9.75
C ALA A 150 21.39 18.03 -9.81
N VAL A 151 22.02 18.70 -10.78
CA VAL A 151 23.47 18.71 -11.02
C VAL A 151 24.15 19.51 -9.93
#